data_AF-A0A3A8YL57-F1
#
_entry.id   AF-A0A3A8YL57-F1
#
_cell.length_a   1.000
_cell.length_b   1.000
_cell.length_c   1.000
_cell.angle_alpha   90.00
_cell.angle_beta   90.00
_cell.angle_gamma   90.00
#
_symmetry.space_group_name_H-M   'P 1'
#
loop_
_entity.id
_entity.type
_entity.pdbx_description
1 polymer ?
#
loop_
_entity_poly.entity_id
_entity_poly.type
_entity_poly.pdbx_seq_one_letter_code
_entity_poly.pdbx_strand_id
1 'polypeptide(L)'
;MIVDNLTKFNQKKKLWMTPKHPLYTKSSRYKILYGAVVFMQAELSDKVGPLDNFELERLLLSGFRLETGDMSKVIQSSKEKSVVIDQMLEEFTSDREKYLLMLDIINVSMYDLQVQEKEKESIQLFARMFGITQDALSLLWEFAQSAQEENGAKCREIIHRMHIQDMDLSIVDMKYYIMQLWETMVCTQEMLDKDMDVRIVERCLIKEDLVLSEGMRLVFDHAEVRVQGNILLNGGELVIEESKVIRKGDSHRACVNMKAVSSRITVINSEVDCRNLGMFIRAEAGELEVKKSLIYQTTRGAAIRFWGNSVRVEDTDFYECYSPEDGGAIMIRTPNGIIKGCRFRRCEAKRGGAVFGIEGNQITNCRFDECCVAEYGAAVFYHGLVRANVHHLQYKNCCPEGVETVQYLSKMGTFQITGQYQVQVSTIIDCPVLVEAEGSLIIENANVYLNYPIRCRGSLQMKNVKVISSHIEEGDMIILEHSRNCRIHHSEFNGMGRSGGLSASGSRITVTKSLFKNISGGRAIYDAYSPDIRECIFNFCQEGAIYSQNGDIKRCVFVNCRGKSGAGVLMYGSKGTIEQCNFRRCISDFSGGAIDRALGQQVIKCVYEDCKPDNVS
;
A
#
# COMPACT_ATOMS: atom_id res chain seq x y z
N MET A 1 47.19 11.11 -20.46
CA MET A 1 47.11 9.65 -20.75
C MET A 1 45.67 9.32 -21.14
N ILE A 2 45.42 8.53 -22.18
CA ILE A 2 44.03 8.19 -22.58
C ILE A 2 43.56 7.02 -21.69
N VAL A 3 42.80 7.33 -20.63
CA VAL A 3 42.14 6.33 -19.79
C VAL A 3 41.05 5.64 -20.61
N ASP A 4 41.01 4.30 -20.62
CA ASP A 4 40.02 3.53 -21.39
C ASP A 4 38.59 3.74 -20.86
N ASN A 5 37.59 3.39 -21.68
CA ASN A 5 36.17 3.62 -21.36
C ASN A 5 35.65 2.80 -20.17
N LEU A 6 36.19 1.60 -19.96
CA LEU A 6 35.78 0.73 -18.85
C LEU A 6 36.32 1.28 -17.52
N THR A 7 37.58 1.74 -17.52
CA THR A 7 38.22 2.39 -16.39
C THR A 7 37.50 3.69 -16.02
N LYS A 8 37.15 4.54 -17.01
CA LYS A 8 36.33 5.74 -16.78
C LYS A 8 34.95 5.41 -16.20
N PHE A 9 34.30 4.37 -16.71
CA PHE A 9 32.99 3.94 -16.21
C PHE A 9 33.08 3.44 -14.75
N ASN A 10 34.09 2.64 -14.43
CA ASN A 10 34.34 2.13 -13.08
C ASN A 10 34.69 3.26 -12.10
N GLN A 11 35.53 4.21 -12.50
CA GLN A 11 35.83 5.43 -11.73
C GLN A 11 34.56 6.22 -11.44
N LYS A 12 33.71 6.45 -12.45
CA LYS A 12 32.42 7.15 -12.28
C LYS A 12 31.47 6.42 -11.34
N LYS A 13 31.39 5.08 -11.44
CA LYS A 13 30.61 4.24 -10.53
C LYS A 13 31.15 4.33 -9.09
N LYS A 14 32.47 4.23 -8.90
CA LYS A 14 33.12 4.36 -7.59
C LYS A 14 32.88 5.75 -6.99
N LEU A 15 32.96 6.82 -7.78
CA LEU A 15 32.67 8.19 -7.37
C LEU A 15 31.23 8.33 -6.83
N TRP A 16 30.25 7.70 -7.49
CA TRP A 16 28.83 7.72 -7.09
C TRP A 16 28.54 6.92 -5.83
N MET A 17 29.23 5.81 -5.62
CA MET A 17 29.01 4.94 -4.45
C MET A 17 29.91 5.30 -3.25
N THR A 18 30.84 6.25 -3.41
CA THR A 18 31.78 6.64 -2.35
C THR A 18 31.02 7.22 -1.15
N PRO A 19 31.17 6.66 0.06
CA PRO A 19 30.60 7.24 1.26
C PRO A 19 31.32 8.54 1.63
N LYS A 20 30.72 9.33 2.54
CA LYS A 20 31.40 10.50 3.11
C LYS A 20 32.69 10.07 3.81
N HIS A 21 33.74 10.88 3.67
CA HIS A 21 35.01 10.64 4.37
C HIS A 21 34.77 10.63 5.90
N PRO A 22 35.50 9.83 6.71
CA PRO A 22 35.29 9.79 8.16
C PRO A 22 35.47 11.14 8.88
N LEU A 23 36.20 12.07 8.27
CA LEU A 23 36.40 13.45 8.76
C LEU A 23 35.48 14.47 8.07
N TYR A 24 34.43 14.05 7.38
CA TYR A 24 33.52 14.92 6.63
C TYR A 24 32.88 16.04 7.47
N THR A 25 32.60 15.76 8.74
CA THR A 25 31.92 16.68 9.67
C THR A 25 32.82 17.81 10.18
N LYS A 26 34.13 17.79 9.89
CA LYS A 26 35.06 18.85 10.24
C LYS A 26 34.78 20.14 9.47
N SER A 27 35.27 21.26 10.00
CA SER A 27 35.05 22.59 9.43
C SER A 27 35.58 22.69 7.98
N SER A 28 35.00 23.59 7.17
CA SER A 28 35.48 23.80 5.81
C SER A 28 36.96 24.20 5.77
N ARG A 29 37.41 25.01 6.73
CA ARG A 29 38.83 25.38 6.88
C ARG A 29 39.72 24.14 7.07
N TYR A 30 39.33 23.24 7.97
CA TYR A 30 40.06 22.00 8.21
C TYR A 30 40.14 21.14 6.96
N LYS A 31 39.01 20.94 6.26
CA LYS A 31 38.96 20.14 5.02
C LYS A 31 39.80 20.76 3.90
N ILE A 32 39.91 22.09 3.83
CA ILE A 32 40.78 22.79 2.87
C ILE A 32 42.27 22.55 3.21
N LEU A 33 42.66 22.68 4.48
CA LEU A 33 44.05 22.41 4.91
C LEU A 33 44.44 20.95 4.66
N TYR A 34 43.58 20.02 5.04
CA TYR A 34 43.75 18.59 4.77
C TYR A 34 43.88 18.31 3.27
N GLY A 35 42.93 18.84 2.48
CA GLY A 35 42.96 18.72 1.03
C GLY A 35 44.23 19.28 0.41
N ALA A 36 44.77 20.38 0.94
CA ALA A 36 46.01 20.99 0.47
C ALA A 36 47.22 20.08 0.70
N VAL A 37 47.31 19.41 1.85
CA VAL A 37 48.37 18.43 2.13
C VAL A 37 48.30 17.25 1.16
N VAL A 38 47.11 16.67 0.96
CA VAL A 38 46.94 15.55 -0.01
C VAL A 38 47.20 16.01 -1.45
N PHE A 39 46.84 17.26 -1.80
CA PHE A 39 47.15 17.84 -3.09
C PHE A 39 48.66 17.99 -3.31
N MET A 40 49.42 18.45 -2.30
CA MET A 40 50.88 18.54 -2.37
C MET A 40 51.52 17.17 -2.62
N GLN A 41 50.97 16.10 -2.04
CA GLN A 41 51.42 14.75 -2.33
C GLN A 41 51.18 14.38 -3.80
N ALA A 42 49.97 14.64 -4.31
CA ALA A 42 49.62 14.33 -5.69
C ALA A 42 50.48 15.10 -6.71
N GLU A 43 50.96 16.30 -6.37
CA GLU A 43 51.91 17.09 -7.21
C GLU A 43 53.24 16.38 -7.42
N LEU A 44 53.62 15.46 -6.55
CA LEU A 44 54.86 14.73 -6.68
C LEU A 44 54.81 13.72 -7.83
N SER A 45 53.67 13.34 -8.39
CA SER A 45 53.63 12.28 -9.39
C SER A 45 54.09 12.76 -10.79
N ASP A 46 55.06 12.06 -11.40
CA ASP A 46 55.40 12.30 -12.82
C ASP A 46 54.42 11.65 -13.82
N LYS A 47 53.54 10.76 -13.33
CA LYS A 47 52.65 9.95 -14.20
C LYS A 47 51.30 10.63 -14.42
N VAL A 48 50.72 11.20 -13.37
CA VAL A 48 49.37 11.78 -13.36
C VAL A 48 49.41 13.11 -12.61
N GLY A 49 49.00 14.19 -13.27
CA GLY A 49 48.91 15.49 -12.60
C GLY A 49 47.81 15.49 -11.53
N PRO A 50 47.88 16.38 -10.52
CA PRO A 50 46.89 16.43 -9.43
C PRO A 50 45.44 16.56 -9.91
N LEU A 51 45.21 17.35 -10.97
CA LEU A 51 43.88 17.58 -11.53
C LEU A 51 43.32 16.38 -12.30
N ASP A 52 44.18 15.43 -12.68
CA ASP A 52 43.81 14.18 -13.34
C ASP A 52 43.82 13.00 -12.34
N ASN A 53 44.09 13.24 -11.06
CA ASN A 53 44.16 12.21 -10.03
C ASN A 53 42.76 11.88 -9.50
N PHE A 54 42.27 10.70 -9.87
CA PHE A 54 40.93 10.24 -9.51
C PHE A 54 40.72 10.12 -7.99
N GLU A 55 41.68 9.62 -7.22
CA GLU A 55 41.51 9.46 -5.77
C GLU A 55 41.51 10.83 -5.06
N LEU A 56 42.27 11.80 -5.57
CA LEU A 56 42.22 13.18 -5.09
C LEU A 56 40.85 13.82 -5.39
N GLU A 57 40.36 13.68 -6.62
CA GLU A 57 39.04 14.15 -7.01
C GLU A 57 37.94 13.53 -6.14
N ARG A 58 38.00 12.20 -5.96
CA ARG A 58 37.06 11.44 -5.13
C ARG A 58 37.07 11.92 -3.68
N LEU A 59 38.25 12.13 -3.09
CA LEU A 59 38.38 12.66 -1.74
C LEU A 59 37.74 14.04 -1.59
N LEU A 60 38.10 14.98 -2.47
CA LEU A 60 37.68 16.37 -2.32
C LEU A 60 36.18 16.55 -2.64
N LEU A 61 35.67 15.91 -3.70
CA LEU A 61 34.30 16.09 -4.17
C LEU A 61 33.29 15.14 -3.51
N SER A 62 33.60 13.84 -3.42
CA SER A 62 32.67 12.86 -2.85
C SER A 62 32.88 12.66 -1.35
N GLY A 63 34.14 12.55 -0.92
CA GLY A 63 34.52 12.33 0.48
C GLY A 63 34.20 13.55 1.36
N PHE A 64 34.76 14.71 1.03
CA PHE A 64 34.61 15.95 1.80
C PHE A 64 33.49 16.88 1.32
N ARG A 65 32.97 16.68 0.11
CA ARG A 65 32.00 17.55 -0.57
C ARG A 65 32.40 19.02 -0.53
N LEU A 66 33.63 19.30 -0.92
CA LEU A 66 34.09 20.68 -1.12
C LEU A 66 33.45 21.24 -2.40
N GLU A 67 32.96 22.47 -2.31
CA GLU A 67 32.43 23.19 -3.46
C GLU A 67 33.57 23.72 -4.35
N THR A 68 33.26 24.14 -5.58
CA THR A 68 34.25 24.68 -6.53
C THR A 68 35.07 25.85 -5.95
N GLY A 69 34.45 26.68 -5.10
CA GLY A 69 35.13 27.78 -4.41
C GLY A 69 36.17 27.29 -3.39
N ASP A 70 35.94 26.15 -2.73
CA ASP A 70 36.87 25.57 -1.77
C ASP A 70 38.00 24.81 -2.45
N MET A 71 37.72 24.17 -3.60
CA MET A 71 38.76 23.55 -4.44
C MET A 71 39.84 24.55 -4.86
N SER A 72 39.43 25.77 -5.20
CA SER A 72 40.38 26.85 -5.55
C SER A 72 41.27 27.23 -4.36
N LYS A 73 40.72 27.21 -3.14
CA LYS A 73 41.47 27.49 -1.91
C LYS A 73 42.44 26.37 -1.58
N VAL A 74 42.07 25.11 -1.79
CA VAL A 74 42.98 23.94 -1.64
C VAL A 74 44.23 24.14 -2.49
N ILE A 75 44.07 24.51 -3.76
CA ILE A 75 45.18 24.75 -4.72
C ILE A 75 46.00 25.98 -4.32
N GLN A 76 45.37 27.02 -3.77
CA GLN A 76 46.09 28.20 -3.31
C GLN A 76 46.93 27.89 -2.07
N SER A 77 46.33 27.23 -1.09
CA SER A 77 46.99 26.84 0.16
C SER A 77 48.14 25.85 -0.10
N SER A 78 48.03 24.94 -1.06
CA SER A 78 49.10 23.96 -1.35
C SER A 78 50.43 24.60 -1.78
N LYS A 79 50.43 25.87 -2.20
CA LYS A 79 51.64 26.62 -2.57
C LYS A 79 52.49 27.04 -1.37
N GLU A 80 51.88 27.22 -0.20
CA GLU A 80 52.55 27.63 1.04
C GLU A 80 52.86 26.40 1.91
N LYS A 81 53.71 25.50 1.38
CA LYS A 81 53.92 24.14 1.90
C LYS A 81 54.23 24.09 3.40
N SER A 82 55.18 24.89 3.89
CA SER A 82 55.55 24.89 5.32
C SER A 82 54.40 25.35 6.21
N VAL A 83 53.72 26.44 5.85
CA VAL A 83 52.64 27.04 6.63
C VAL A 83 51.47 26.08 6.79
N VAL A 84 51.06 25.43 5.70
CA VAL A 84 49.95 24.47 5.73
C VAL A 84 50.29 23.26 6.57
N ILE A 85 51.51 22.72 6.47
CA ILE A 85 51.91 21.55 7.25
C ILE A 85 51.98 21.88 8.74
N ASP A 86 52.54 23.04 9.12
CA ASP A 86 52.59 23.49 10.51
C ASP A 86 51.17 23.66 11.10
N GLN A 87 50.27 24.32 10.36
CA GLN A 87 48.87 24.46 10.77
C GLN A 87 48.15 23.11 10.90
N MET A 88 48.46 22.17 10.01
CA MET A 88 47.83 20.86 10.04
C MET A 88 48.30 20.01 11.23
N LEU A 89 49.58 20.12 11.60
CA LEU A 89 50.13 19.49 12.80
C LEU A 89 49.47 20.02 14.07
N GLU A 90 49.15 21.31 14.13
CA GLU A 90 48.45 21.92 15.27
C GLU A 90 46.96 21.51 15.35
N GLU A 91 46.30 21.28 14.21
CA GLU A 91 44.87 20.95 14.13
C GLU A 91 44.56 19.47 14.40
N PHE A 92 45.56 18.58 14.34
CA PHE A 92 45.37 17.17 14.64
C PHE A 92 45.24 16.90 16.14
N THR A 93 44.11 16.33 16.50
CA THR A 93 43.68 16.08 17.88
C THR A 93 43.76 14.60 18.28
N SER A 94 43.87 13.67 17.32
CA SER A 94 43.99 12.24 17.58
C SER A 94 44.85 11.48 16.55
N ASP A 95 45.31 10.29 16.92
CA ASP A 95 46.07 9.42 16.02
C ASP A 95 45.22 8.89 14.86
N ARG A 96 43.90 8.73 15.06
CA ARG A 96 42.94 8.43 13.99
C ARG A 96 43.04 9.40 12.81
N GLU A 97 43.14 10.70 13.07
CA GLU A 97 43.24 11.72 12.00
C GLU A 97 44.56 11.58 11.22
N LYS A 98 45.65 11.28 11.93
CA LYS A 98 46.97 11.02 11.32
C LYS A 98 46.94 9.80 10.43
N TYR A 99 46.34 8.70 10.88
CA TYR A 99 46.26 7.47 10.10
C TYR A 99 45.39 7.62 8.85
N LEU A 100 44.27 8.33 8.95
CA LEU A 100 43.42 8.66 7.79
C LEU A 100 44.17 9.52 6.76
N LEU A 101 44.94 10.53 7.21
CA LEU A 101 45.77 11.33 6.31
C LEU A 101 46.81 10.47 5.59
N MET A 102 47.48 9.58 6.32
CA MET A 102 48.43 8.66 5.69
C MET A 102 47.76 7.76 4.65
N LEU A 103 46.57 7.21 4.95
CA LEU A 103 45.83 6.41 3.99
C LEU A 103 45.47 7.21 2.73
N ASP A 104 45.02 8.46 2.87
CA ASP A 104 44.69 9.30 1.73
C ASP A 104 45.93 9.66 0.90
N ILE A 105 47.04 10.03 1.54
CA ILE A 105 48.33 10.30 0.88
C ILE A 105 48.82 9.05 0.14
N ILE A 106 48.74 7.87 0.75
CA ILE A 106 49.11 6.59 0.11
C ILE A 106 48.21 6.31 -1.10
N ASN A 107 46.88 6.44 -0.95
CA ASN A 107 45.92 6.21 -2.03
C ASN A 107 46.12 7.16 -3.22
N VAL A 108 46.38 8.45 -2.96
CA VAL A 108 46.63 9.43 -4.02
C VAL A 108 47.93 9.16 -4.78
N SER A 109 48.90 8.51 -4.12
CA SER A 109 50.22 8.20 -4.69
C SER A 109 50.25 6.87 -5.46
N MET A 110 49.23 6.02 -5.31
CA MET A 110 49.20 4.70 -5.93
C MET A 110 48.61 4.73 -7.34
N TYR A 111 49.46 4.46 -8.33
CA TYR A 111 49.08 4.31 -9.73
C TYR A 111 49.45 2.91 -10.23
N ASP A 112 48.46 2.12 -10.66
CA ASP A 112 48.63 0.70 -11.04
C ASP A 112 49.40 -0.12 -9.98
N LEU A 113 49.03 0.04 -8.70
CA LEU A 113 49.68 -0.61 -7.54
C LEU A 113 51.17 -0.26 -7.36
N GLN A 114 51.66 0.78 -8.03
CA GLN A 114 53.02 1.29 -7.88
C GLN A 114 53.03 2.71 -7.34
N VAL A 115 54.04 3.01 -6.51
CA VAL A 115 54.32 4.35 -5.98
C VAL A 115 55.76 4.72 -6.35
N GLN A 116 55.99 5.95 -6.81
CA GLN A 116 57.32 6.42 -7.19
C GLN A 116 58.20 6.66 -5.96
N GLU A 117 59.52 6.58 -6.12
CA GLU A 117 60.44 6.74 -4.99
C GLU A 117 60.29 8.10 -4.29
N LYS A 118 60.12 9.19 -5.04
CA LYS A 118 59.86 10.53 -4.47
C LYS A 118 58.55 10.62 -3.67
N GLU A 119 57.51 9.89 -4.09
CA GLU A 119 56.24 9.82 -3.36
C GLU A 119 56.41 9.01 -2.06
N LYS A 120 57.17 7.91 -2.10
CA LYS A 120 57.52 7.11 -0.92
C LYS A 120 58.36 7.90 0.08
N GLU A 121 59.35 8.65 -0.38
CA GLU A 121 60.17 9.52 0.46
C GLU A 121 59.31 10.57 1.17
N SER A 122 58.33 11.15 0.47
CA SER A 122 57.39 12.10 1.06
C SER A 122 56.45 11.46 2.08
N ILE A 123 55.94 10.25 1.82
CA ILE A 123 55.13 9.48 2.78
C ILE A 123 55.94 9.18 4.04
N GLN A 124 57.21 8.77 3.91
CA GLN A 124 58.09 8.56 5.06
C GLN A 124 58.41 9.85 5.81
N LEU A 125 58.48 10.98 5.12
CA LEU A 125 58.64 12.29 5.76
C LEU A 125 57.41 12.63 6.60
N PHE A 126 56.20 12.55 6.03
CA PHE A 126 54.96 12.80 6.77
C PHE A 126 54.80 11.85 7.95
N ALA A 127 55.07 10.55 7.77
CA ALA A 127 55.02 9.59 8.86
C ALA A 127 55.93 9.99 10.04
N ARG A 128 57.17 10.45 9.75
CA ARG A 128 58.08 10.96 10.78
C ARG A 128 57.56 12.23 11.44
N MET A 129 57.01 13.17 10.67
CA MET A 129 56.46 14.42 11.19
C MET A 129 55.26 14.20 12.13
N PHE A 130 54.41 13.23 11.81
CA PHE A 130 53.23 12.90 12.62
C PHE A 130 53.51 11.88 13.74
N GLY A 131 54.75 11.41 13.88
CA GLY A 131 55.14 10.43 14.90
C GLY A 131 54.57 9.02 14.68
N ILE A 132 54.29 8.66 13.42
CA ILE A 132 53.75 7.36 13.05
C ILE A 132 54.88 6.33 13.01
N THR A 133 54.71 5.22 13.72
CA THR A 133 55.71 4.13 13.77
C THR A 133 55.84 3.43 12.42
N GLN A 134 56.99 2.82 12.15
CA GLN A 134 57.19 2.05 10.92
C GLN A 134 56.24 0.86 10.79
N ASP A 135 55.88 0.23 11.92
CA ASP A 135 54.93 -0.89 11.94
C ASP A 135 53.52 -0.42 11.55
N ALA A 136 53.05 0.70 12.12
CA ALA A 136 51.76 1.29 11.77
C ALA A 136 51.74 1.73 10.30
N LEU A 137 52.82 2.37 9.83
CA LEU A 137 52.93 2.78 8.41
C LEU A 137 52.90 1.57 7.47
N SER A 138 53.59 0.48 7.81
CA SER A 138 53.56 -0.77 7.04
C SER A 138 52.14 -1.33 6.93
N LEU A 139 51.39 -1.36 8.04
CA LEU A 139 50.00 -1.82 8.04
C LEU A 139 49.09 -0.94 7.17
N LEU A 140 49.22 0.39 7.25
CA LEU A 140 48.44 1.32 6.42
C LEU A 140 48.75 1.12 4.93
N TRP A 141 50.01 0.88 4.59
CA TRP A 141 50.44 0.57 3.23
C TRP A 141 49.86 -0.75 2.72
N GLU A 142 50.00 -1.83 3.51
CA GLU A 142 49.43 -3.14 3.20
C GLU A 142 47.92 -3.06 3.00
N PHE A 143 47.23 -2.28 3.84
CA PHE A 143 45.79 -2.08 3.74
C PHE A 143 45.41 -1.34 2.46
N ALA A 144 46.05 -0.20 2.17
CA ALA A 144 45.73 0.61 1.01
C ALA A 144 45.95 -0.18 -0.30
N GLN A 145 47.05 -0.93 -0.38
CA GLN A 145 47.31 -1.82 -1.52
C GLN A 145 46.23 -2.90 -1.65
N SER A 146 45.88 -3.59 -0.55
CA SER A 146 44.85 -4.63 -0.55
C SER A 146 43.46 -4.08 -0.91
N ALA A 147 43.16 -2.84 -0.52
CA ALA A 147 41.92 -2.15 -0.86
C ALA A 147 41.84 -1.82 -2.36
N GLN A 148 42.96 -1.38 -2.96
CA GLN A 148 43.05 -1.13 -4.41
C GLN A 148 42.95 -2.42 -5.24
N GLU A 149 43.43 -3.55 -4.71
CA GLU A 149 43.25 -4.90 -5.27
C GLU A 149 41.82 -5.46 -5.06
N GLU A 150 40.92 -4.71 -4.41
CA GLU A 150 39.58 -5.14 -3.99
C GLU A 150 39.57 -6.43 -3.14
N ASN A 151 40.66 -6.69 -2.39
CA ASN A 151 40.80 -7.90 -1.57
C ASN A 151 40.25 -7.72 -0.16
N GLY A 152 38.92 -7.78 -0.03
CA GLY A 152 38.23 -7.58 1.25
C GLY A 152 38.63 -8.57 2.37
N ALA A 153 39.09 -9.78 2.05
CA ALA A 153 39.52 -10.76 3.05
C ALA A 153 40.85 -10.35 3.69
N LYS A 154 41.83 -9.96 2.87
CA LYS A 154 43.13 -9.48 3.34
C LYS A 154 43.01 -8.14 4.07
N CYS A 155 42.15 -7.24 3.59
CA CYS A 155 41.84 -6.01 4.31
C CYS A 155 41.33 -6.28 5.74
N ARG A 156 40.45 -7.28 5.94
CA ARG A 156 39.97 -7.65 7.29
C ARG A 156 41.08 -8.18 8.19
N GLU A 157 41.97 -9.01 7.65
CA GLU A 157 43.14 -9.52 8.38
C GLU A 157 44.06 -8.37 8.84
N ILE A 158 44.33 -7.42 7.93
CA ILE A 158 45.18 -6.26 8.23
C ILE A 158 44.52 -5.36 9.29
N ILE A 159 43.21 -5.10 9.17
CA ILE A 159 42.47 -4.35 10.19
C ILE A 159 42.59 -5.03 11.55
N HIS A 160 42.50 -6.37 11.62
CA HIS A 160 42.69 -7.09 12.87
C HIS A 160 44.10 -6.88 13.47
N ARG A 161 45.15 -6.91 12.63
CA ARG A 161 46.52 -6.58 13.04
C ARG A 161 46.66 -5.13 13.52
N MET A 162 46.00 -4.17 12.88
CA MET A 162 45.95 -2.77 13.31
C MET A 162 45.32 -2.64 14.71
N HIS A 163 44.22 -3.36 14.99
CA HIS A 163 43.59 -3.36 16.31
C HIS A 163 44.49 -3.96 17.39
N ILE A 164 45.25 -5.03 17.07
CA ILE A 164 46.23 -5.62 18.00
C ILE A 164 47.33 -4.61 18.36
N GLN A 165 47.68 -3.71 17.44
CA GLN A 165 48.65 -2.63 17.66
C GLN A 165 48.02 -1.35 18.24
N ASP A 166 46.77 -1.42 18.72
CA ASP A 166 46.06 -0.29 19.33
C ASP A 166 45.93 0.94 18.39
N MET A 167 45.84 0.68 17.08
CA MET A 167 45.57 1.74 16.11
C MET A 167 44.08 2.11 16.12
N ASP A 168 43.80 3.40 16.37
CA ASP A 168 42.45 3.97 16.42
C ASP A 168 41.82 4.13 15.02
N LEU A 169 41.53 3.01 14.35
CA LEU A 169 40.85 2.94 13.06
C LEU A 169 39.73 1.90 13.10
N SER A 170 38.48 2.36 13.00
CA SER A 170 37.32 1.47 12.99
C SER A 170 37.07 0.86 11.61
N ILE A 171 36.31 -0.25 11.54
CA ILE A 171 35.86 -0.81 10.24
C ILE A 171 35.05 0.22 9.44
N VAL A 172 34.31 1.11 10.12
CA VAL A 172 33.55 2.20 9.50
C VAL A 172 34.48 3.18 8.80
N ASP A 173 35.60 3.53 9.42
CA ASP A 173 36.63 4.38 8.80
C ASP A 173 37.18 3.72 7.52
N MET A 174 37.42 2.42 7.60
CA MET A 174 38.03 1.64 6.53
C MET A 174 37.09 1.38 5.35
N LYS A 175 35.77 1.41 5.55
CA LYS A 175 34.76 1.31 4.47
C LYS A 175 34.88 2.41 3.43
N TYR A 176 35.43 3.57 3.80
CA TYR A 176 35.67 4.66 2.85
C TYR A 176 36.67 4.27 1.75
N TYR A 177 37.62 3.39 2.07
CA TYR A 177 38.65 2.90 1.16
C TYR A 177 38.23 1.62 0.43
N ILE A 178 37.45 0.76 1.07
CA ILE A 178 36.91 -0.47 0.47
C ILE A 178 35.49 -0.78 0.98
N MET A 179 34.49 -0.59 0.10
CA MET A 179 33.08 -0.78 0.42
C MET A 179 32.69 -2.23 0.78
N GLN A 180 33.51 -3.21 0.41
CA GLN A 180 33.23 -4.63 0.65
C GLN A 180 33.44 -5.05 2.12
N LEU A 181 33.91 -4.14 2.98
CA LEU A 181 33.94 -4.36 4.42
C LEU A 181 32.53 -4.17 4.99
N TRP A 182 31.99 -5.21 5.60
CA TRP A 182 30.75 -5.15 6.36
C TRP A 182 30.97 -5.83 7.70
N GLU A 183 30.66 -5.12 8.78
CA GLU A 183 30.47 -5.73 10.08
C GLU A 183 28.97 -5.74 10.36
N THR A 184 28.51 -6.77 11.05
CA THR A 184 27.12 -6.80 11.50
C THR A 184 27.12 -6.39 12.96
N MET A 185 26.70 -5.15 13.23
CA MET A 185 26.48 -4.74 14.61
C MET A 185 25.25 -5.46 15.18
N VAL A 186 25.19 -5.57 16.51
CA VAL A 186 23.99 -6.04 17.21
C VAL A 186 23.43 -4.85 17.97
N CYS A 187 22.16 -4.53 17.74
CA CYS A 187 21.45 -3.52 18.53
C CYS A 187 20.69 -4.22 19.65
N THR A 188 20.94 -3.78 20.88
CA THR A 188 20.36 -4.32 22.12
C THR A 188 19.60 -3.24 22.88
N GLN A 189 18.78 -3.66 23.84
CA GLN A 189 18.07 -2.77 24.74
C GLN A 189 19.04 -1.92 25.58
N GLU A 190 20.17 -2.48 26.00
CA GLU A 190 21.19 -1.77 26.78
C GLU A 190 21.73 -0.53 26.04
N MET A 191 21.91 -0.62 24.71
CA MET A 191 22.32 0.54 23.90
C MET A 191 21.27 1.65 23.91
N LEU A 192 19.99 1.29 23.80
CA LEU A 192 18.88 2.24 23.84
C LEU A 192 18.74 2.89 25.21
N ASP A 193 18.88 2.10 26.29
CA ASP A 193 18.80 2.59 27.67
C ASP A 193 19.93 3.57 28.00
N LYS A 194 21.10 3.39 27.40
CA LYS A 194 22.27 4.25 27.61
C LYS A 194 22.24 5.54 26.80
N ASP A 195 22.00 5.42 25.50
CA ASP A 195 22.21 6.54 24.56
C ASP A 195 20.91 7.31 24.28
N MET A 196 19.74 6.71 24.55
CA MET A 196 18.37 7.23 24.31
C MET A 196 18.04 7.55 22.85
N ASP A 197 18.99 8.01 22.03
CA ASP A 197 18.88 8.21 20.58
C ASP A 197 19.95 7.37 19.87
N VAL A 198 19.54 6.23 19.31
CA VAL A 198 20.43 5.29 18.63
C VAL A 198 20.19 5.34 17.13
N ARG A 199 21.25 5.66 16.37
CA ARG A 199 21.24 5.64 14.90
C ARG A 199 22.07 4.49 14.36
N ILE A 200 21.44 3.65 13.56
CA ILE A 200 22.05 2.52 12.85
C ILE A 200 22.26 2.92 11.39
N VAL A 201 23.51 2.84 10.93
CA VAL A 201 23.92 3.25 9.58
C VAL A 201 24.57 2.13 8.75
N GLU A 202 24.47 0.89 9.23
CA GLU A 202 25.06 -0.28 8.56
C GLU A 202 24.26 -1.55 8.80
N ARG A 203 24.84 -2.72 8.49
CA ARG A 203 24.20 -4.01 8.76
C ARG A 203 24.03 -4.18 10.27
N CYS A 204 22.78 -4.34 10.70
CA CYS A 204 22.45 -4.54 12.10
C CYS A 204 21.60 -5.78 12.29
N LEU A 205 21.83 -6.50 13.39
CA LEU A 205 21.01 -7.59 13.86
C LEU A 205 20.34 -7.21 15.18
N ILE A 206 19.02 -7.25 15.22
CA ILE A 206 18.23 -7.11 16.46
C ILE A 206 17.81 -8.51 16.88
N LYS A 207 18.53 -9.07 17.86
CA LYS A 207 18.32 -10.46 18.32
C LYS A 207 17.17 -10.59 19.32
N GLU A 208 16.98 -9.56 20.13
CA GLU A 208 16.02 -9.53 21.24
C GLU A 208 14.86 -8.57 20.95
N ASP A 209 13.84 -8.61 21.83
CA ASP A 209 12.76 -7.63 21.80
C ASP A 209 13.29 -6.28 22.31
N LEU A 210 13.04 -5.21 21.56
CA LEU A 210 13.40 -3.84 21.94
C LEU A 210 12.16 -3.07 22.38
N VAL A 211 12.29 -2.24 23.40
CA VAL A 211 11.25 -1.35 23.91
C VAL A 211 11.73 0.10 23.80
N LEU A 212 11.02 0.88 22.99
CA LEU A 212 11.23 2.31 22.83
C LEU A 212 10.24 3.04 23.75
N SER A 213 10.72 3.38 24.95
CA SER A 213 9.97 4.15 25.95
C SER A 213 9.97 5.64 25.62
N GLU A 214 9.22 6.45 26.37
CA GLU A 214 9.17 7.90 26.18
C GLU A 214 10.57 8.54 26.18
N GLY A 215 10.84 9.38 25.18
CA GLY A 215 12.15 10.00 24.95
C GLY A 215 13.16 9.14 24.20
N MET A 216 12.91 7.83 24.02
CA MET A 216 13.79 6.96 23.23
C MET A 216 13.51 7.10 21.73
N ARG A 217 14.58 7.08 20.95
CA ARG A 217 14.55 7.18 19.49
C ARG A 217 15.50 6.16 18.87
N LEU A 218 14.99 5.41 17.90
CA LEU A 218 15.77 4.46 17.11
C LEU A 218 15.64 4.82 15.64
N VAL A 219 16.78 5.06 14.98
CA VAL A 219 16.84 5.49 13.58
C VAL A 219 17.61 4.46 12.77
N PHE A 220 16.99 3.92 11.72
CA PHE A 220 17.67 3.16 10.67
C PHE A 220 17.87 4.09 9.48
N ASP A 221 19.13 4.31 9.09
CA ASP A 221 19.50 5.28 8.08
C ASP A 221 20.52 4.66 7.12
N HIS A 222 20.13 4.38 5.87
CA HIS A 222 20.97 3.65 4.90
C HIS A 222 21.45 2.28 5.42
N ALA A 223 20.64 1.62 6.26
CA ALA A 223 20.99 0.39 6.97
C ALA A 223 20.29 -0.85 6.38
N GLU A 224 20.90 -2.03 6.56
CA GLU A 224 20.21 -3.32 6.40
C GLU A 224 20.00 -3.92 7.80
N VAL A 225 18.78 -3.87 8.31
CA VAL A 225 18.44 -4.30 9.66
C VAL A 225 17.70 -5.63 9.63
N ARG A 226 18.27 -6.66 10.24
CA ARG A 226 17.67 -7.98 10.40
C ARG A 226 17.05 -8.07 11.79
N VAL A 227 15.74 -8.24 11.85
CA VAL A 227 14.99 -8.24 13.11
C VAL A 227 14.55 -9.65 13.45
N GLN A 228 15.17 -10.27 14.47
CA GLN A 228 14.78 -11.56 15.04
C GLN A 228 13.79 -11.40 16.20
N GLY A 229 14.00 -10.43 17.09
CA GLY A 229 13.01 -10.03 18.09
C GLY A 229 11.84 -9.23 17.48
N ASN A 230 11.22 -8.39 18.29
CA ASN A 230 10.19 -7.43 17.90
C ASN A 230 10.54 -6.05 18.48
N ILE A 231 10.05 -4.98 17.86
CA ILE A 231 10.23 -3.61 18.38
C ILE A 231 8.89 -3.14 18.93
N LEU A 232 8.85 -2.73 20.20
CA LEU A 232 7.66 -2.21 20.88
C LEU A 232 7.86 -0.73 21.19
N LEU A 233 7.00 0.12 20.64
CA LEU A 233 6.95 1.54 20.99
C LEU A 233 5.94 1.73 22.12
N ASN A 234 6.44 2.19 23.27
CA ASN A 234 5.69 2.58 24.45
C ASN A 234 6.02 4.05 24.84
N GLY A 235 5.92 4.93 23.85
CA GLY A 235 6.17 6.37 23.98
C GLY A 235 7.33 6.88 23.14
N GLY A 236 8.19 5.98 22.63
CA GLY A 236 9.35 6.35 21.81
C GLY A 236 9.04 6.49 20.32
N GLU A 237 10.08 6.77 19.54
CA GLU A 237 10.05 7.00 18.10
C GLU A 237 10.93 5.99 17.33
N LEU A 238 10.39 5.43 16.25
CA LEU A 238 11.13 4.63 15.28
C LEU A 238 11.13 5.32 13.92
N VAL A 239 12.32 5.57 13.38
CA VAL A 239 12.51 6.16 12.05
C VAL A 239 13.26 5.16 11.17
N ILE A 240 12.75 4.88 9.98
CA ILE A 240 13.35 3.99 8.99
C ILE A 240 13.45 4.76 7.68
N GLU A 241 14.66 5.15 7.31
CA GLU A 241 14.94 5.98 6.14
C GLU A 241 16.00 5.32 5.26
N GLU A 242 15.74 5.27 3.94
CA GLU A 242 16.69 4.74 2.95
C GLU A 242 17.23 3.34 3.30
N SER A 243 16.44 2.55 4.03
CA SER A 243 16.91 1.34 4.71
C SER A 243 16.15 0.10 4.27
N LYS A 244 16.76 -1.06 4.48
CA LYS A 244 16.14 -2.38 4.28
C LYS A 244 15.93 -3.07 5.62
N VAL A 245 14.69 -3.38 5.95
CA VAL A 245 14.33 -4.16 7.14
C VAL A 245 13.92 -5.56 6.71
N ILE A 246 14.54 -6.58 7.33
CA ILE A 246 14.29 -7.99 7.01
C ILE A 246 13.88 -8.71 8.28
N ARG A 247 12.65 -9.25 8.30
CA ARG A 247 12.18 -10.10 9.40
C ARG A 247 12.92 -11.44 9.38
N LYS A 248 13.46 -11.84 10.53
CA LYS A 248 14.24 -13.09 10.71
C LYS A 248 13.83 -13.94 11.91
N GLY A 249 12.81 -13.52 12.67
CA GLY A 249 12.38 -14.26 13.85
C GLY A 249 11.39 -15.36 13.54
N ASP A 250 11.21 -16.28 14.48
CA ASP A 250 10.31 -17.43 14.34
C ASP A 250 8.87 -17.10 14.78
N SER A 251 8.60 -15.81 15.01
CA SER A 251 7.31 -15.31 15.47
C SER A 251 6.51 -14.74 14.31
N HIS A 252 5.26 -15.20 14.18
CA HIS A 252 4.27 -14.64 13.26
C HIS A 252 3.56 -13.39 13.82
N ARG A 253 4.08 -12.78 14.90
CA ARG A 253 3.58 -11.50 15.42
C ARG A 253 4.07 -10.34 14.54
N ALA A 254 3.53 -9.14 14.77
CA ALA A 254 4.01 -7.94 14.08
C ALA A 254 5.47 -7.66 14.44
N CYS A 255 6.28 -7.33 13.43
CA CYS A 255 7.67 -6.93 13.60
C CYS A 255 7.81 -5.69 14.51
N VAL A 256 6.91 -4.73 14.35
CA VAL A 256 6.85 -3.50 15.13
C VAL A 256 5.45 -3.34 15.71
N ASN A 257 5.38 -3.07 17.02
CA ASN A 257 4.14 -2.83 17.75
C ASN A 257 4.17 -1.41 18.32
N MET A 258 3.08 -0.67 18.21
CA MET A 258 2.96 0.69 18.74
C MET A 258 1.74 0.78 19.66
N LYS A 259 1.97 1.09 20.94
CA LYS A 259 0.93 1.01 22.00
C LYS A 259 0.61 2.33 22.71
N ALA A 260 1.51 3.32 22.68
CA ALA A 260 1.26 4.60 23.34
C ALA A 260 0.85 5.69 22.35
N VAL A 261 -0.01 6.61 22.80
CA VAL A 261 -0.54 7.73 22.00
C VAL A 261 0.56 8.70 21.55
N SER A 262 1.63 8.81 22.32
CA SER A 262 2.82 9.63 22.01
C SER A 262 3.82 8.96 21.08
N SER A 263 3.66 7.66 20.77
CA SER A 263 4.58 6.94 19.90
C SER A 263 4.45 7.36 18.45
N ARG A 264 5.57 7.32 17.72
CA ARG A 264 5.64 7.66 16.30
C ARG A 264 6.48 6.66 15.52
N ILE A 265 5.98 6.25 14.36
CA ILE A 265 6.72 5.47 13.38
C ILE A 265 6.76 6.23 12.05
N THR A 266 7.97 6.41 11.51
CA THR A 266 8.19 7.02 10.20
C THR A 266 8.98 6.05 9.33
N VAL A 267 8.47 5.72 8.14
CA VAL A 267 9.13 4.84 7.15
C VAL A 267 9.18 5.56 5.81
N ILE A 268 10.37 5.87 5.32
CA ILE A 268 10.57 6.67 4.11
C ILE A 268 11.60 5.99 3.20
N ASN A 269 11.26 5.89 1.91
CA ASN A 269 12.12 5.34 0.87
C ASN A 269 12.82 4.02 1.27
N SER A 270 12.07 3.13 1.92
CA SER A 270 12.63 1.95 2.57
C SER A 270 11.97 0.67 2.06
N GLU A 271 12.70 -0.44 2.19
CA GLU A 271 12.23 -1.77 1.81
C GLU A 271 12.01 -2.62 3.07
N VAL A 272 10.86 -3.27 3.17
CA VAL A 272 10.49 -4.11 4.31
C VAL A 272 10.07 -5.48 3.81
N ASP A 273 10.93 -6.46 4.06
CA ASP A 273 10.70 -7.87 3.79
C ASP A 273 10.24 -8.57 5.07
N CYS A 274 8.95 -8.88 5.16
CA CYS A 274 8.42 -9.63 6.31
C CYS A 274 8.61 -11.15 6.17
N ARG A 275 9.14 -11.66 5.05
CA ARG A 275 9.54 -13.07 4.89
C ARG A 275 8.42 -14.09 5.19
N ASN A 276 7.16 -13.68 5.01
CA ASN A 276 5.95 -14.41 5.40
C ASN A 276 5.85 -14.72 6.91
N LEU A 277 6.53 -13.93 7.74
CA LEU A 277 6.60 -14.05 9.20
C LEU A 277 5.78 -12.95 9.87
N GLY A 278 4.46 -13.01 9.71
CA GLY A 278 3.53 -12.09 10.38
C GLY A 278 3.37 -10.77 9.64
N MET A 279 3.08 -9.73 10.44
CA MET A 279 2.78 -8.37 9.98
C MET A 279 4.03 -7.48 10.06
N PHE A 280 4.04 -6.36 9.36
CA PHE A 280 5.08 -5.35 9.59
C PHE A 280 4.74 -4.52 10.84
N ILE A 281 3.63 -3.79 10.82
CA ILE A 281 3.25 -2.85 11.89
C ILE A 281 1.88 -3.20 12.46
N ARG A 282 1.81 -3.32 13.79
CA ARG A 282 0.55 -3.30 14.55
C ARG A 282 0.53 -2.07 15.45
N ALA A 283 -0.27 -1.09 15.10
CA ALA A 283 -0.35 0.20 15.76
C ALA A 283 -1.72 0.38 16.44
N GLU A 284 -1.77 0.15 17.75
CA GLU A 284 -2.97 0.32 18.58
C GLU A 284 -3.17 1.77 19.06
N ALA A 285 -2.11 2.58 18.98
CA ALA A 285 -2.09 4.00 19.30
C ALA A 285 -1.05 4.72 18.43
N GLY A 286 -0.87 6.04 18.61
CA GLY A 286 0.25 6.79 18.02
C GLY A 286 0.02 7.27 16.59
N GLU A 287 1.11 7.71 15.96
CA GLU A 287 1.13 8.25 14.60
C GLU A 287 2.01 7.39 13.68
N LEU A 288 1.52 7.08 12.48
CA LEU A 288 2.24 6.31 11.49
C LEU A 288 2.33 7.05 10.15
N GLU A 289 3.55 7.24 9.68
CA GLU A 289 3.83 7.76 8.34
C GLU A 289 4.67 6.76 7.54
N VAL A 290 4.18 6.38 6.35
CA VAL A 290 4.89 5.53 5.40
C VAL A 290 4.89 6.19 4.03
N LYS A 291 6.07 6.40 3.43
CA LYS A 291 6.21 7.11 2.15
C LYS A 291 7.21 6.44 1.24
N LYS A 292 6.88 6.34 -0.06
CA LYS A 292 7.81 5.91 -1.12
C LYS A 292 8.50 4.57 -0.83
N SER A 293 7.83 3.68 -0.12
CA SER A 293 8.44 2.47 0.43
C SER A 293 7.89 1.21 -0.24
N LEU A 294 8.51 0.07 0.01
CA LEU A 294 8.07 -1.24 -0.44
C LEU A 294 7.89 -2.16 0.77
N ILE A 295 6.68 -2.67 0.99
CA ILE A 295 6.37 -3.60 2.09
C ILE A 295 5.81 -4.88 1.50
N TYR A 296 6.41 -6.03 1.81
CA TYR A 296 6.02 -7.27 1.13
C TYR A 296 6.18 -8.54 1.96
N GLN A 297 5.54 -9.61 1.48
CA GLN A 297 5.58 -10.96 2.07
C GLN A 297 5.11 -10.97 3.52
N THR A 298 3.87 -10.51 3.74
CA THR A 298 3.24 -10.51 5.08
C THR A 298 2.19 -11.61 5.17
N THR A 299 2.00 -12.17 6.37
CA THR A 299 1.00 -13.20 6.64
C THR A 299 0.30 -12.99 7.97
N ARG A 300 -0.76 -13.76 8.23
CA ARG A 300 -1.48 -13.83 9.52
C ARG A 300 -2.17 -12.53 9.96
N GLY A 301 -2.07 -11.46 9.17
CA GLY A 301 -2.74 -10.18 9.35
C GLY A 301 -2.29 -9.17 8.29
N ALA A 302 -2.96 -8.02 8.25
CA ALA A 302 -2.58 -6.90 7.39
C ALA A 302 -1.11 -6.52 7.59
N ALA A 303 -0.38 -6.21 6.51
CA ALA A 303 0.99 -5.70 6.62
C ALA A 303 1.07 -4.49 7.57
N ILE A 304 0.10 -3.59 7.46
CA ILE A 304 -0.13 -2.49 8.41
C ILE A 304 -1.52 -2.63 9.01
N ARG A 305 -1.58 -2.76 10.34
CA ARG A 305 -2.82 -2.80 11.11
C ARG A 305 -2.88 -1.61 12.07
N PHE A 306 -3.87 -0.73 11.88
CA PHE A 306 -3.87 0.58 12.52
C PHE A 306 -5.19 0.95 13.23
N TRP A 307 -5.08 1.34 14.49
CA TRP A 307 -6.14 1.91 15.35
C TRP A 307 -5.69 3.18 16.08
N GLY A 308 -4.53 3.74 15.74
CA GLY A 308 -3.99 4.93 16.40
C GLY A 308 -4.62 6.25 15.95
N ASN A 309 -3.94 7.35 16.27
CA ASN A 309 -4.44 8.71 16.09
C ASN A 309 -4.55 9.11 14.61
N SER A 310 -3.48 8.89 13.86
CA SER A 310 -3.40 9.20 12.42
C SER A 310 -2.46 8.26 11.69
N VAL A 311 -2.83 7.90 10.46
CA VAL A 311 -2.01 7.08 9.57
C VAL A 311 -1.97 7.69 8.18
N ARG A 312 -0.77 7.83 7.62
CA ARG A 312 -0.54 8.31 6.25
C ARG A 312 0.37 7.32 5.53
N VAL A 313 -0.14 6.74 4.45
CA VAL A 313 0.60 5.84 3.57
C VAL A 313 0.54 6.42 2.16
N GLU A 314 1.67 6.91 1.66
CA GLU A 314 1.75 7.59 0.37
C GLU A 314 2.81 6.97 -0.55
N ASP A 315 2.47 6.86 -1.83
CA ASP A 315 3.37 6.40 -2.90
C ASP A 315 4.12 5.09 -2.55
N THR A 316 3.44 4.19 -1.85
CA THR A 316 4.04 2.97 -1.28
C THR A 316 3.50 1.73 -2.00
N ASP A 317 4.39 0.78 -2.26
CA ASP A 317 4.08 -0.49 -2.91
C ASP A 317 3.91 -1.60 -1.87
N PHE A 318 2.85 -2.38 -2.03
CA PHE A 318 2.55 -3.58 -1.25
C PHE A 318 2.52 -4.80 -2.16
N TYR A 319 3.20 -5.87 -1.78
CA TYR A 319 3.32 -7.09 -2.60
C TYR A 319 3.20 -8.36 -1.76
N GLU A 320 2.40 -9.34 -2.21
CA GLU A 320 2.23 -10.63 -1.51
C GLU A 320 1.86 -10.45 -0.02
N CYS A 321 0.82 -9.65 0.24
CA CYS A 321 0.32 -9.40 1.58
C CYS A 321 -0.96 -10.21 1.83
N TYR A 322 -0.90 -11.15 2.77
CA TYR A 322 -2.01 -12.06 3.08
C TYR A 322 -2.55 -11.85 4.51
N SER A 323 -3.87 -11.69 4.62
CA SER A 323 -4.58 -11.59 5.90
C SER A 323 -5.75 -12.58 5.95
N PRO A 324 -5.87 -13.45 6.98
CA PRO A 324 -7.10 -14.23 7.18
C PRO A 324 -8.27 -13.38 7.70
N GLU A 325 -8.04 -12.11 7.99
CA GLU A 325 -9.03 -11.12 8.43
C GLU A 325 -9.24 -10.07 7.32
N ASP A 326 -9.49 -8.81 7.70
CA ASP A 326 -9.75 -7.72 6.77
C ASP A 326 -8.44 -7.02 6.37
N GLY A 327 -8.38 -6.52 5.14
CA GLY A 327 -7.26 -5.73 4.63
C GLY A 327 -5.99 -6.55 4.48
N GLY A 328 -5.71 -7.09 3.30
CA GLY A 328 -4.51 -7.94 3.09
C GLY A 328 -3.22 -7.19 3.35
N ALA A 329 -3.13 -5.95 2.83
CA ALA A 329 -2.01 -5.06 3.04
C ALA A 329 -2.27 -4.06 4.17
N ILE A 330 -3.42 -3.39 4.18
CA ILE A 330 -3.69 -2.32 5.15
C ILE A 330 -5.10 -2.50 5.75
N MET A 331 -5.17 -2.47 7.08
CA MET A 331 -6.44 -2.33 7.80
C MET A 331 -6.40 -1.10 8.70
N ILE A 332 -7.30 -0.15 8.46
CA ILE A 332 -7.48 1.07 9.25
C ILE A 332 -8.85 1.03 9.94
N ARG A 333 -8.87 1.25 11.26
CA ARG A 333 -10.12 1.29 12.05
C ARG A 333 -10.34 2.61 12.79
N THR A 334 -9.65 3.68 12.38
CA THR A 334 -9.88 5.05 12.88
C THR A 334 -10.16 6.00 11.72
N PRO A 335 -10.92 7.09 11.91
CA PRO A 335 -11.39 7.93 10.81
C PRO A 335 -10.30 8.77 10.12
N ASN A 336 -9.09 8.87 10.65
CA ASN A 336 -8.03 9.77 10.17
C ASN A 336 -6.92 9.05 9.38
N GLY A 337 -7.31 8.24 8.41
CA GLY A 337 -6.41 7.49 7.54
C GLY A 337 -6.29 8.07 6.13
N ILE A 338 -5.07 8.18 5.61
CA ILE A 338 -4.77 8.58 4.24
C ILE A 338 -3.98 7.46 3.56
N ILE A 339 -4.50 6.95 2.45
CA ILE A 339 -3.81 6.03 1.54
C ILE A 339 -3.84 6.69 0.16
N LYS A 340 -2.67 7.08 -0.37
CA LYS A 340 -2.61 7.85 -1.62
C LYS A 340 -1.46 7.41 -2.52
N GLY A 341 -1.74 7.22 -3.82
CA GLY A 341 -0.68 6.90 -4.79
C GLY A 341 -0.08 5.50 -4.64
N CYS A 342 -0.66 4.65 -3.79
CA CYS A 342 -0.11 3.34 -3.46
C CYS A 342 -0.44 2.30 -4.52
N ARG A 343 0.40 1.26 -4.59
CA ARG A 343 0.16 0.10 -5.45
C ARG A 343 0.07 -1.16 -4.62
N PHE A 344 -0.95 -1.97 -4.89
CA PHE A 344 -1.21 -3.23 -4.20
C PHE A 344 -1.19 -4.35 -5.22
N ARG A 345 -0.34 -5.35 -5.01
CA ARG A 345 -0.14 -6.46 -5.95
C ARG A 345 -0.22 -7.79 -5.21
N ARG A 346 -1.06 -8.70 -5.69
CA ARG A 346 -1.22 -10.05 -5.10
C ARG A 346 -1.51 -9.98 -3.60
N CYS A 347 -2.41 -9.09 -3.21
CA CYS A 347 -2.89 -9.00 -1.84
C CYS A 347 -4.17 -9.83 -1.69
N GLU A 348 -4.28 -10.54 -0.58
CA GLU A 348 -5.43 -11.41 -0.31
C GLU A 348 -5.94 -11.21 1.12
N ALA A 349 -7.27 -11.15 1.24
CA ALA A 349 -7.94 -11.01 2.53
C ALA A 349 -9.32 -11.68 2.58
N LYS A 350 -9.90 -11.79 3.77
CA LYS A 350 -11.32 -12.14 3.92
C LYS A 350 -12.21 -11.07 3.29
N ARG A 351 -11.96 -9.79 3.63
CA ARG A 351 -12.64 -8.61 3.08
C ARG A 351 -11.61 -7.52 2.77
N GLY A 352 -11.74 -6.88 1.61
CA GLY A 352 -10.80 -5.84 1.19
C GLY A 352 -9.43 -6.45 0.89
N GLY A 353 -9.30 -7.14 -0.25
CA GLY A 353 -8.14 -7.97 -0.58
C GLY A 353 -6.80 -7.26 -0.37
N ALA A 354 -6.77 -5.95 -0.61
CA ALA A 354 -5.65 -5.09 -0.22
C ALA A 354 -5.97 -4.20 0.99
N VAL A 355 -7.10 -3.50 0.97
CA VAL A 355 -7.38 -2.42 1.93
C VAL A 355 -8.74 -2.60 2.60
N PHE A 356 -8.75 -2.52 3.92
CA PHE A 356 -9.95 -2.27 4.71
C PHE A 356 -9.85 -0.87 5.34
N GLY A 357 -10.89 -0.06 5.14
CA GLY A 357 -11.00 1.28 5.73
C GLY A 357 -12.39 1.56 6.27
N ILE A 358 -12.50 2.60 7.09
CA ILE A 358 -13.76 3.05 7.69
C ILE A 358 -14.06 4.50 7.31
N GLU A 359 -15.29 4.95 7.59
CA GLU A 359 -15.73 6.33 7.36
C GLU A 359 -14.73 7.36 7.90
N GLY A 360 -14.41 8.36 7.08
CA GLY A 360 -13.38 9.36 7.33
C GLY A 360 -12.06 9.08 6.58
N ASN A 361 -11.74 7.81 6.32
CA ASN A 361 -10.52 7.46 5.58
C ASN A 361 -10.57 7.89 4.13
N GLN A 362 -9.42 8.32 3.61
CA GLN A 362 -9.19 8.69 2.22
C GLN A 362 -8.35 7.62 1.52
N ILE A 363 -8.83 7.10 0.40
CA ILE A 363 -8.15 6.10 -0.42
C ILE A 363 -8.18 6.60 -1.86
N THR A 364 -7.06 7.13 -2.35
CA THR A 364 -7.07 7.92 -3.58
C THR A 364 -5.90 7.62 -4.49
N ASN A 365 -6.13 7.63 -5.81
CA ASN A 365 -5.06 7.48 -6.81
C ASN A 365 -4.26 6.16 -6.63
N CYS A 366 -4.92 5.09 -6.19
CA CYS A 366 -4.26 3.80 -5.94
C CYS A 366 -4.50 2.83 -7.09
N ARG A 367 -3.58 1.87 -7.25
CA ARG A 367 -3.70 0.77 -8.22
C ARG A 367 -3.68 -0.57 -7.53
N PHE A 368 -4.58 -1.46 -7.94
CA PHE A 368 -4.73 -2.82 -7.43
C PHE A 368 -4.54 -3.79 -8.60
N ASP A 369 -3.62 -4.75 -8.47
CA ASP A 369 -3.33 -5.79 -9.46
C ASP A 369 -3.40 -7.15 -8.79
N GLU A 370 -4.17 -8.09 -9.35
CA GLU A 370 -4.26 -9.47 -8.85
C GLU A 370 -4.65 -9.57 -7.36
N CYS A 371 -5.49 -8.66 -6.86
CA CYS A 371 -5.99 -8.72 -5.47
C CYS A 371 -7.24 -9.60 -5.37
N CYS A 372 -7.31 -10.44 -4.33
CA CYS A 372 -8.33 -11.47 -4.19
C CYS A 372 -9.00 -11.42 -2.82
N VAL A 373 -10.26 -11.86 -2.76
CA VAL A 373 -11.00 -12.03 -1.48
C VAL A 373 -11.79 -13.31 -1.39
N ALA A 374 -12.00 -13.75 -0.14
CA ALA A 374 -12.91 -14.84 0.17
C ALA A 374 -14.39 -14.42 0.21
N GLU A 375 -14.68 -13.16 0.61
CA GLU A 375 -16.06 -12.68 0.75
C GLU A 375 -16.38 -11.47 -0.13
N TYR A 376 -15.88 -10.27 0.21
CA TYR A 376 -16.28 -9.02 -0.45
C TYR A 376 -15.14 -8.01 -0.59
N GLY A 377 -15.20 -7.20 -1.65
CA GLY A 377 -14.26 -6.12 -1.92
C GLY A 377 -12.91 -6.64 -2.39
N ALA A 378 -12.81 -7.08 -3.65
CA ALA A 378 -11.60 -7.73 -4.19
C ALA A 378 -10.32 -6.92 -3.92
N ALA A 379 -10.42 -5.59 -3.93
CA ALA A 379 -9.35 -4.69 -3.57
C ALA A 379 -9.65 -3.93 -2.26
N VAL A 380 -10.80 -3.25 -2.20
CA VAL A 380 -11.15 -2.34 -1.11
C VAL A 380 -12.49 -2.73 -0.48
N PHE A 381 -12.50 -2.84 0.84
CA PHE A 381 -13.71 -2.91 1.64
C PHE A 381 -13.79 -1.67 2.52
N TYR A 382 -14.86 -0.88 2.35
CA TYR A 382 -15.00 0.42 3.00
C TYR A 382 -16.26 0.45 3.87
N HIS A 383 -16.06 0.50 5.19
CA HIS A 383 -17.15 0.58 6.16
C HIS A 383 -17.57 2.03 6.38
N GLY A 384 -18.55 2.49 5.61
CA GLY A 384 -18.99 3.89 5.61
C GLY A 384 -19.40 4.32 4.21
N LEU A 385 -19.64 5.62 4.03
CA LEU A 385 -20.02 6.17 2.73
C LEU A 385 -18.79 6.39 1.84
N VAL A 386 -18.81 5.77 0.66
CA VAL A 386 -17.88 6.02 -0.44
C VAL A 386 -18.37 7.25 -1.20
N ARG A 387 -17.60 8.34 -1.13
CA ARG A 387 -17.84 9.61 -1.83
C ARG A 387 -16.51 10.10 -2.43
N ALA A 388 -16.25 11.41 -2.39
CA ALA A 388 -14.99 12.01 -2.86
C ALA A 388 -13.74 11.54 -2.10
N ASN A 389 -13.88 10.84 -0.98
CA ASN A 389 -12.78 10.30 -0.20
C ASN A 389 -12.20 9.01 -0.77
N VAL A 390 -12.94 8.26 -1.60
CA VAL A 390 -12.49 7.00 -2.19
C VAL A 390 -12.69 7.06 -3.71
N HIS A 391 -11.63 7.40 -4.44
CA HIS A 391 -11.75 7.73 -5.87
C HIS A 391 -10.40 7.61 -6.62
N HIS A 392 -10.45 7.66 -7.96
CA HIS A 392 -9.29 7.42 -8.84
C HIS A 392 -8.59 6.08 -8.55
N LEU A 393 -9.38 5.02 -8.36
CA LEU A 393 -8.86 3.69 -8.12
C LEU A 393 -8.82 2.91 -9.44
N GLN A 394 -7.71 2.23 -9.68
CA GLN A 394 -7.50 1.40 -10.87
C GLN A 394 -7.39 -0.06 -10.46
N TYR A 395 -8.12 -0.94 -11.15
CA TYR A 395 -8.12 -2.37 -10.87
C TYR A 395 -7.70 -3.14 -12.10
N LYS A 396 -6.95 -4.22 -11.88
CA LYS A 396 -6.54 -5.16 -12.93
C LYS A 396 -6.55 -6.56 -12.36
N ASN A 397 -7.28 -7.47 -13.00
CA ASN A 397 -7.34 -8.89 -12.65
C ASN A 397 -7.66 -9.14 -11.16
N CYS A 398 -8.46 -8.27 -10.53
CA CYS A 398 -8.91 -8.47 -9.16
C CYS A 398 -10.09 -9.45 -9.14
N CYS A 399 -10.16 -10.29 -8.10
CA CYS A 399 -11.18 -11.34 -8.01
C CYS A 399 -11.98 -11.21 -6.69
N PRO A 400 -13.33 -11.15 -6.75
CA PRO A 400 -14.18 -11.23 -7.94
C PRO A 400 -14.22 -9.93 -8.75
N GLU A 401 -14.41 -10.06 -10.07
CA GLU A 401 -14.51 -8.95 -11.02
C GLU A 401 -15.85 -8.19 -10.86
N GLY A 402 -15.84 -6.86 -10.97
CA GLY A 402 -17.01 -5.99 -10.78
C GLY A 402 -17.42 -5.72 -9.32
N VAL A 403 -16.66 -6.24 -8.35
CA VAL A 403 -16.82 -6.00 -6.90
C VAL A 403 -15.50 -5.64 -6.23
N GLU A 404 -14.65 -4.90 -6.95
CA GLU A 404 -13.32 -4.54 -6.50
C GLU A 404 -13.36 -3.58 -5.32
N THR A 405 -14.31 -2.64 -5.34
CA THR A 405 -14.61 -1.79 -4.18
C THR A 405 -16.01 -2.04 -3.70
N VAL A 406 -16.12 -2.40 -2.43
CA VAL A 406 -17.38 -2.63 -1.74
C VAL A 406 -17.56 -1.61 -0.63
N GLN A 407 -18.69 -0.92 -0.68
CA GLN A 407 -19.19 -0.06 0.38
C GLN A 407 -20.03 -0.90 1.35
N TYR A 408 -19.85 -0.74 2.65
CA TYR A 408 -20.66 -1.39 3.69
C TYR A 408 -21.37 -0.34 4.53
N LEU A 409 -22.70 -0.33 4.47
CA LEU A 409 -23.57 0.62 5.16
C LEU A 409 -24.27 -0.04 6.35
N SER A 410 -23.78 0.24 7.54
CA SER A 410 -24.30 -0.28 8.82
C SER A 410 -24.56 0.86 9.81
N LYS A 411 -25.43 1.80 9.42
CA LYS A 411 -25.78 2.91 10.31
C LYS A 411 -26.50 2.40 11.55
N MET A 412 -26.20 3.01 12.70
CA MET A 412 -27.05 2.91 13.88
C MET A 412 -28.40 3.56 13.56
N GLY A 413 -29.43 2.74 13.32
CA GLY A 413 -30.77 3.19 12.97
C GLY A 413 -31.07 3.15 11.46
N THR A 414 -32.04 3.98 11.03
CA THR A 414 -32.51 4.01 9.62
C THR A 414 -31.67 4.98 8.80
N PHE A 415 -31.17 4.53 7.65
CA PHE A 415 -30.57 5.39 6.66
C PHE A 415 -31.64 6.15 5.88
N GLN A 416 -31.94 7.37 6.33
CA GLN A 416 -32.90 8.27 5.71
C GLN A 416 -32.28 9.04 4.53
N ILE A 417 -32.99 9.05 3.40
CA ILE A 417 -32.63 9.78 2.19
C ILE A 417 -33.72 10.83 1.95
N THR A 418 -33.40 12.10 2.24
CA THR A 418 -34.30 13.25 2.07
C THR A 418 -34.03 14.06 0.80
N GLY A 419 -32.87 13.85 0.17
CA GLY A 419 -32.49 14.45 -1.11
C GLY A 419 -32.04 13.39 -2.11
N GLN A 420 -31.20 13.76 -3.08
CA GLN A 420 -30.63 12.79 -4.00
C GLN A 420 -29.44 12.05 -3.39
N TYR A 421 -29.48 10.72 -3.44
CA TYR A 421 -28.36 9.86 -3.07
C TYR A 421 -28.07 8.85 -4.19
N GLN A 422 -26.80 8.74 -4.56
CA GLN A 422 -26.35 7.86 -5.65
C GLN A 422 -25.43 6.78 -5.10
N VAL A 423 -25.71 5.53 -5.47
CA VAL A 423 -24.86 4.36 -5.22
C VAL A 423 -24.15 4.02 -6.53
N GLN A 424 -22.82 4.18 -6.54
CA GLN A 424 -21.97 3.99 -7.72
C GLN A 424 -20.96 2.85 -7.58
N VAL A 425 -20.88 2.25 -6.39
CA VAL A 425 -20.02 1.11 -6.10
C VAL A 425 -20.87 -0.01 -5.52
N SER A 426 -20.40 -1.25 -5.69
CA SER A 426 -21.05 -2.40 -5.07
C SER A 426 -21.22 -2.17 -3.57
N THR A 427 -22.43 -2.39 -3.05
CA THR A 427 -22.81 -1.94 -1.71
C THR A 427 -23.53 -3.03 -0.95
N ILE A 428 -23.09 -3.28 0.28
CA ILE A 428 -23.82 -4.07 1.25
C ILE A 428 -24.63 -3.10 2.12
N ILE A 429 -25.94 -3.29 2.13
CA ILE A 429 -26.87 -2.52 2.94
C ILE A 429 -27.26 -3.37 4.15
N ASP A 430 -26.66 -3.03 5.28
CA ASP A 430 -26.84 -3.69 6.58
C ASP A 430 -27.50 -2.76 7.60
N CYS A 431 -28.43 -1.96 7.12
CA CYS A 431 -29.32 -1.13 7.93
C CYS A 431 -30.64 -0.85 7.16
N PRO A 432 -31.75 -0.55 7.85
CA PRO A 432 -32.98 -0.14 7.20
C PRO A 432 -32.77 1.12 6.36
N VAL A 433 -33.30 1.15 5.13
CA VAL A 433 -33.23 2.34 4.25
C VAL A 433 -34.63 2.91 4.05
N LEU A 434 -34.76 4.22 4.22
CA LEU A 434 -35.99 4.95 3.95
C LEU A 434 -35.71 6.13 3.02
N VAL A 435 -36.25 6.07 1.81
CA VAL A 435 -36.28 7.20 0.88
C VAL A 435 -37.56 7.99 1.14
N GLU A 436 -37.43 9.19 1.68
CA GLU A 436 -38.55 10.07 1.99
C GLU A 436 -39.22 10.60 0.71
N ALA A 437 -40.40 11.22 0.83
CA ALA A 437 -41.19 11.68 -0.32
C ALA A 437 -40.43 12.62 -1.27
N GLU A 438 -39.56 13.48 -0.75
CA GLU A 438 -38.69 14.38 -1.52
C GLU A 438 -37.31 13.75 -1.87
N GLY A 439 -37.05 12.55 -1.34
CA GLY A 439 -35.81 11.82 -1.56
C GLY A 439 -35.75 11.13 -2.92
N SER A 440 -34.53 10.91 -3.42
CA SER A 440 -34.28 10.17 -4.66
C SER A 440 -33.09 9.24 -4.49
N LEU A 441 -33.31 7.93 -4.60
CA LEU A 441 -32.26 6.92 -4.61
C LEU A 441 -31.95 6.49 -6.05
N ILE A 442 -30.70 6.65 -6.45
CA ILE A 442 -30.20 6.26 -7.78
C ILE A 442 -29.10 5.20 -7.59
N ILE A 443 -29.27 4.03 -8.21
CA ILE A 443 -28.26 2.95 -8.17
C ILE A 443 -27.90 2.59 -9.60
N GLU A 444 -26.62 2.67 -9.94
CA GLU A 444 -26.14 2.45 -11.31
C GLU A 444 -24.86 1.61 -11.33
N ASN A 445 -24.81 0.59 -12.19
CA ASN A 445 -23.64 -0.27 -12.43
C ASN A 445 -23.04 -0.87 -11.13
N ALA A 446 -23.89 -1.33 -10.22
CA ALA A 446 -23.47 -1.81 -8.91
C ALA A 446 -24.19 -3.09 -8.50
N ASN A 447 -23.50 -3.93 -7.72
CA ASN A 447 -24.12 -5.03 -7.01
C ASN A 447 -24.58 -4.55 -5.63
N VAL A 448 -25.84 -4.78 -5.28
CA VAL A 448 -26.41 -4.40 -4.00
C VAL A 448 -26.82 -5.64 -3.22
N TYR A 449 -26.23 -5.83 -2.06
CA TYR A 449 -26.53 -6.94 -1.15
C TYR A 449 -27.43 -6.41 -0.03
N LEU A 450 -28.66 -6.91 0.06
CA LEU A 450 -29.67 -6.43 0.99
C LEU A 450 -29.80 -7.38 2.17
N ASN A 451 -29.47 -6.87 3.35
CA ASN A 451 -29.85 -7.50 4.62
C ASN A 451 -31.17 -6.92 5.15
N TYR A 452 -31.53 -5.72 4.70
CA TYR A 452 -32.78 -5.03 5.02
C TYR A 452 -33.47 -4.52 3.75
N PRO A 453 -34.80 -4.43 3.74
CA PRO A 453 -35.54 -3.91 2.60
C PRO A 453 -35.30 -2.41 2.40
N ILE A 454 -35.32 -1.98 1.14
CA ILE A 454 -35.35 -0.55 0.80
C ILE A 454 -36.80 -0.10 0.80
N ARG A 455 -37.16 0.79 1.72
CA ARG A 455 -38.46 1.48 1.71
C ARG A 455 -38.34 2.80 0.98
N CYS A 456 -39.26 3.08 0.06
CA CYS A 456 -39.25 4.29 -0.73
C CYS A 456 -40.64 4.92 -0.79
N ARG A 457 -40.69 6.24 -0.56
CA ARG A 457 -41.84 7.12 -0.75
C ARG A 457 -41.59 8.18 -1.81
N GLY A 458 -40.31 8.45 -2.12
CA GLY A 458 -39.86 9.40 -3.14
C GLY A 458 -39.62 8.71 -4.49
N SER A 459 -38.41 8.89 -5.04
CA SER A 459 -37.99 8.31 -6.32
C SER A 459 -36.95 7.21 -6.17
N LEU A 460 -37.07 6.17 -7.01
CA LEU A 460 -36.11 5.09 -7.12
C LEU A 460 -35.72 4.86 -8.58
N GLN A 461 -34.44 4.95 -8.89
CA GLN A 461 -33.90 4.66 -10.21
C GLN A 461 -32.81 3.59 -10.10
N MET A 462 -32.94 2.52 -10.87
CA MET A 462 -31.97 1.43 -10.92
C MET A 462 -31.61 1.12 -12.37
N LYS A 463 -30.31 1.14 -12.69
CA LYS A 463 -29.79 0.83 -14.03
C LYS A 463 -28.57 -0.07 -13.97
N ASN A 464 -28.58 -1.22 -14.65
CA ASN A 464 -27.46 -2.17 -14.63
C ASN A 464 -27.12 -2.63 -13.20
N VAL A 465 -28.14 -2.91 -12.38
CA VAL A 465 -27.97 -3.24 -10.97
C VAL A 465 -28.24 -4.72 -10.75
N LYS A 466 -27.43 -5.37 -9.91
CA LYS A 466 -27.74 -6.71 -9.39
C LYS A 466 -28.10 -6.61 -7.91
N VAL A 467 -29.37 -6.85 -7.58
CA VAL A 467 -29.88 -6.86 -6.21
C VAL A 467 -29.94 -8.30 -5.72
N ILE A 468 -29.31 -8.57 -4.58
CA ILE A 468 -29.22 -9.89 -3.97
C ILE A 468 -29.75 -9.81 -2.55
N SER A 469 -30.72 -10.66 -2.24
CA SER A 469 -31.23 -10.83 -0.88
C SER A 469 -30.29 -11.72 -0.08
N SER A 470 -29.71 -11.20 1.00
CA SER A 470 -28.75 -11.94 1.83
C SER A 470 -29.39 -12.45 3.14
N HIS A 471 -30.19 -11.62 3.81
CA HIS A 471 -30.78 -11.94 5.12
C HIS A 471 -32.27 -11.61 5.27
N ILE A 472 -32.96 -11.23 4.18
CA ILE A 472 -34.41 -11.01 4.21
C ILE A 472 -35.11 -12.37 4.12
N GLU A 473 -35.57 -12.86 5.27
CA GLU A 473 -36.38 -14.07 5.40
C GLU A 473 -37.84 -13.62 5.54
N GLU A 474 -38.60 -13.73 4.44
CA GLU A 474 -39.99 -13.25 4.28
C GLU A 474 -40.14 -11.72 4.10
N GLY A 475 -40.90 -11.32 3.07
CA GLY A 475 -41.05 -9.92 2.66
C GLY A 475 -40.25 -9.53 1.41
N ASP A 476 -40.53 -8.34 0.86
CA ASP A 476 -39.96 -7.87 -0.40
C ASP A 476 -38.62 -7.14 -0.21
N MET A 477 -37.67 -7.35 -1.13
CA MET A 477 -36.39 -6.62 -1.16
C MET A 477 -36.58 -5.10 -1.25
N ILE A 478 -37.61 -4.66 -1.97
CA ILE A 478 -37.93 -3.25 -2.16
C ILE A 478 -39.42 -3.03 -1.93
N ILE A 479 -39.74 -1.97 -1.17
CA ILE A 479 -41.10 -1.58 -0.83
C ILE A 479 -41.30 -0.14 -1.27
N LEU A 480 -42.18 0.08 -2.24
CA LEU A 480 -42.59 1.40 -2.71
C LEU A 480 -43.98 1.74 -2.18
N GLU A 481 -44.09 2.87 -1.50
CA GLU A 481 -45.31 3.38 -0.89
C GLU A 481 -45.66 4.72 -1.56
N HIS A 482 -46.61 4.72 -2.49
CA HIS A 482 -47.01 5.92 -3.25
C HIS A 482 -45.82 6.66 -3.90
N SER A 483 -44.79 5.91 -4.29
CA SER A 483 -43.56 6.43 -4.87
C SER A 483 -43.79 6.96 -6.28
N ARG A 484 -42.96 7.95 -6.65
CA ARG A 484 -43.00 8.61 -7.96
C ARG A 484 -41.74 8.29 -8.73
N ASN A 485 -41.83 8.25 -10.06
CA ASN A 485 -40.66 8.11 -10.94
C ASN A 485 -39.80 6.87 -10.60
N CYS A 486 -40.45 5.72 -10.41
CA CYS A 486 -39.77 4.45 -10.16
C CYS A 486 -39.39 3.78 -11.48
N ARG A 487 -38.09 3.74 -11.78
CA ARG A 487 -37.56 3.21 -13.04
C ARG A 487 -36.50 2.16 -12.80
N ILE A 488 -36.69 0.98 -13.37
CA ILE A 488 -35.76 -0.15 -13.28
C ILE A 488 -35.41 -0.57 -14.70
N HIS A 489 -34.12 -0.57 -15.05
CA HIS A 489 -33.65 -0.88 -16.39
C HIS A 489 -32.44 -1.80 -16.37
N HIS A 490 -32.49 -2.89 -17.11
CA HIS A 490 -31.37 -3.82 -17.28
C HIS A 490 -30.79 -4.31 -15.93
N SER A 491 -31.66 -4.67 -15.00
CA SER A 491 -31.27 -5.06 -13.64
C SER A 491 -31.66 -6.49 -13.33
N GLU A 492 -30.92 -7.13 -12.42
CA GLU A 492 -31.21 -8.46 -11.88
C GLU A 492 -31.66 -8.36 -10.42
N PHE A 493 -32.73 -9.07 -10.07
CA PHE A 493 -33.23 -9.23 -8.71
C PHE A 493 -33.20 -10.72 -8.37
N ASN A 494 -32.39 -11.09 -7.39
CA ASN A 494 -32.25 -12.47 -6.92
C ASN A 494 -32.70 -12.57 -5.47
N GLY A 495 -33.88 -13.13 -5.25
CA GLY A 495 -34.45 -13.34 -3.91
C GLY A 495 -33.83 -14.51 -3.14
N MET A 496 -32.85 -15.20 -3.74
CA MET A 496 -32.14 -16.35 -3.15
C MET A 496 -33.05 -17.47 -2.65
N GLY A 497 -34.26 -17.56 -3.20
CA GLY A 497 -35.27 -18.54 -2.82
C GLY A 497 -35.85 -18.30 -1.43
N ARG A 498 -35.80 -17.05 -0.92
CA ARG A 498 -36.31 -16.70 0.42
C ARG A 498 -37.17 -15.43 0.47
N SER A 499 -36.88 -14.43 -0.36
CA SER A 499 -37.56 -13.13 -0.32
C SER A 499 -38.47 -12.88 -1.52
N GLY A 500 -39.35 -11.91 -1.38
CA GLY A 500 -40.11 -11.26 -2.44
C GLY A 500 -39.25 -10.25 -3.22
N GLY A 501 -39.71 -9.83 -4.39
CA GLY A 501 -38.98 -8.89 -5.25
C GLY A 501 -39.26 -7.44 -4.88
N LEU A 502 -40.40 -6.93 -5.34
CA LEU A 502 -40.80 -5.53 -5.25
C LEU A 502 -42.28 -5.44 -4.87
N SER A 503 -42.62 -4.74 -3.79
CA SER A 503 -43.98 -4.24 -3.54
C SER A 503 -44.11 -2.81 -4.02
N ALA A 504 -45.16 -2.49 -4.76
CA ALA A 504 -45.33 -1.24 -5.48
C ALA A 504 -46.68 -0.55 -5.22
N SER A 505 -47.17 -0.62 -3.97
CA SER A 505 -48.50 -0.12 -3.61
C SER A 505 -48.68 1.37 -3.95
N GLY A 506 -49.76 1.66 -4.70
CA GLY A 506 -50.08 3.01 -5.15
C GLY A 506 -49.03 3.67 -6.05
N SER A 507 -48.06 2.91 -6.57
CA SER A 507 -46.88 3.43 -7.27
C SER A 507 -46.89 3.01 -8.74
N ARG A 508 -46.63 3.96 -9.65
CA ARG A 508 -46.42 3.67 -11.07
C ARG A 508 -44.95 3.34 -11.30
N ILE A 509 -44.68 2.14 -11.80
CA ILE A 509 -43.33 1.66 -12.06
C ILE A 509 -43.09 1.42 -13.55
N THR A 510 -41.87 1.68 -14.01
CA THR A 510 -41.39 1.25 -15.33
C THR A 510 -40.26 0.24 -15.13
N VAL A 511 -40.42 -0.97 -15.63
CA VAL A 511 -39.42 -2.05 -15.50
C VAL A 511 -39.10 -2.57 -16.89
N THR A 512 -37.83 -2.52 -17.30
CA THR A 512 -37.44 -2.89 -18.66
C THR A 512 -36.16 -3.70 -18.71
N LYS A 513 -36.11 -4.73 -19.56
CA LYS A 513 -34.90 -5.55 -19.79
C LYS A 513 -34.30 -6.18 -18.53
N SER A 514 -35.13 -6.44 -17.53
CA SER A 514 -34.71 -6.89 -16.19
C SER A 514 -35.05 -8.35 -15.94
N LEU A 515 -34.27 -9.00 -15.06
CA LEU A 515 -34.43 -10.38 -14.63
C LEU A 515 -34.85 -10.43 -13.16
N PHE A 516 -35.94 -11.12 -12.86
CA PHE A 516 -36.32 -11.50 -11.50
C PHE A 516 -36.19 -13.00 -11.38
N LYS A 517 -35.40 -13.47 -10.41
CA LYS A 517 -35.16 -14.89 -10.21
C LYS A 517 -35.16 -15.31 -8.75
N ASN A 518 -35.48 -16.58 -8.53
CA ASN A 518 -35.44 -17.24 -7.22
C ASN A 518 -36.25 -16.46 -6.16
N ILE A 519 -37.51 -16.16 -6.47
CA ILE A 519 -38.40 -15.39 -5.60
C ILE A 519 -39.39 -16.35 -4.95
N SER A 520 -39.50 -16.36 -3.63
CA SER A 520 -40.41 -17.26 -2.90
C SER A 520 -41.03 -16.69 -1.62
N GLY A 521 -40.48 -15.61 -1.06
CA GLY A 521 -41.05 -14.92 0.12
C GLY A 521 -42.15 -13.91 -0.21
N GLY A 522 -42.66 -13.94 -1.44
CA GLY A 522 -43.55 -12.94 -2.02
C GLY A 522 -43.56 -13.04 -3.55
N ARG A 523 -44.20 -12.06 -4.21
CA ARG A 523 -44.19 -11.99 -5.68
C ARG A 523 -42.94 -11.27 -6.19
N ALA A 524 -42.60 -11.45 -7.46
CA ALA A 524 -41.51 -10.68 -8.06
C ALA A 524 -41.87 -9.20 -8.16
N ILE A 525 -43.11 -8.89 -8.56
CA ILE A 525 -43.70 -7.56 -8.51
C ILE A 525 -45.11 -7.67 -7.94
N TYR A 526 -45.38 -6.99 -6.83
CA TYR A 526 -46.64 -6.99 -6.11
C TYR A 526 -47.28 -5.59 -6.07
N ASP A 527 -48.60 -5.56 -6.16
CA ASP A 527 -49.48 -4.40 -5.98
C ASP A 527 -49.11 -3.15 -6.81
N ALA A 528 -48.56 -3.34 -8.02
CA ALA A 528 -48.16 -2.21 -8.86
C ALA A 528 -49.38 -1.51 -9.51
N TYR A 529 -49.46 -0.18 -9.41
CA TYR A 529 -50.53 0.61 -10.02
C TYR A 529 -50.17 1.04 -11.45
N SER A 530 -50.91 0.55 -12.44
CA SER A 530 -50.73 0.81 -13.87
C SER A 530 -49.25 0.72 -14.33
N PRO A 531 -48.52 -0.37 -14.01
CA PRO A 531 -47.12 -0.52 -14.35
C PRO A 531 -46.88 -0.61 -15.86
N ASP A 532 -45.65 -0.32 -16.25
CA ASP A 532 -45.15 -0.51 -17.60
C ASP A 532 -43.94 -1.45 -17.58
N ILE A 533 -44.15 -2.72 -17.93
CA ILE A 533 -43.17 -3.80 -17.80
C ILE A 533 -42.87 -4.35 -19.20
N ARG A 534 -41.62 -4.22 -19.66
CA ARG A 534 -41.24 -4.64 -21.02
C ARG A 534 -39.95 -5.45 -21.07
N GLU A 535 -39.94 -6.50 -21.89
CA GLU A 535 -38.70 -7.25 -22.19
C GLU A 535 -38.05 -7.84 -20.92
N CYS A 536 -38.86 -8.18 -19.92
CA CYS A 536 -38.39 -8.73 -18.65
C CYS A 536 -38.47 -10.25 -18.61
N ILE A 537 -37.64 -10.86 -17.78
CA ILE A 537 -37.63 -12.30 -17.52
C ILE A 537 -37.99 -12.53 -16.05
N PHE A 538 -38.95 -13.41 -15.81
CA PHE A 538 -39.35 -13.87 -14.48
C PHE A 538 -39.11 -15.37 -14.43
N ASN A 539 -38.17 -15.81 -13.60
CA ASN A 539 -37.77 -17.20 -13.51
C ASN A 539 -37.88 -17.70 -12.08
N PHE A 540 -38.57 -18.81 -11.87
CA PHE A 540 -38.70 -19.43 -10.55
C PHE A 540 -39.27 -18.46 -9.50
N CYS A 541 -40.44 -17.88 -9.78
CA CYS A 541 -41.21 -17.07 -8.83
C CYS A 541 -42.33 -17.93 -8.24
N GLN A 542 -42.27 -18.26 -6.95
CA GLN A 542 -43.09 -19.33 -6.35
C GLN A 542 -44.43 -18.87 -5.76
N GLU A 543 -44.62 -17.58 -5.49
CA GLU A 543 -45.88 -17.01 -4.98
C GLU A 543 -46.61 -16.11 -6.01
N GLY A 544 -46.18 -16.20 -7.26
CA GLY A 544 -46.62 -15.43 -8.42
C GLY A 544 -45.52 -14.49 -8.92
N ALA A 545 -45.43 -14.28 -10.24
CA ALA A 545 -44.47 -13.32 -10.77
C ALA A 545 -45.00 -11.88 -10.66
N ILE A 546 -46.11 -11.54 -11.31
CA ILE A 546 -46.66 -10.17 -11.29
C ILE A 546 -48.08 -10.15 -10.73
N TYR A 547 -48.33 -9.24 -9.80
CA TYR A 547 -49.68 -8.82 -9.37
C TYR A 547 -49.81 -7.31 -9.55
N SER A 548 -50.79 -6.86 -10.31
CA SER A 548 -50.92 -5.43 -10.67
C SER A 548 -52.35 -4.96 -10.90
N GLN A 549 -52.59 -3.68 -10.64
CA GLN A 549 -53.81 -2.98 -11.01
C GLN A 549 -53.64 -2.28 -12.35
N ASN A 550 -54.29 -2.77 -13.40
CA ASN A 550 -54.10 -2.31 -14.78
C ASN A 550 -52.64 -2.42 -15.25
N GLY A 551 -52.30 -1.78 -16.38
CA GLY A 551 -50.92 -1.62 -16.85
C GLY A 551 -50.62 -2.32 -18.17
N ASP A 552 -49.39 -2.17 -18.65
CA ASP A 552 -48.89 -2.76 -19.88
C ASP A 552 -47.73 -3.72 -19.57
N ILE A 553 -47.90 -4.99 -19.91
CA ILE A 553 -46.88 -6.03 -19.76
C ILE A 553 -46.58 -6.59 -21.15
N LYS A 554 -45.40 -6.27 -21.70
CA LYS A 554 -45.07 -6.53 -23.10
C LYS A 554 -43.78 -7.32 -23.28
N ARG A 555 -43.78 -8.29 -24.20
CA ARG A 555 -42.57 -9.04 -24.60
C ARG A 555 -41.80 -9.64 -23.43
N CYS A 556 -42.50 -10.06 -22.37
CA CYS A 556 -41.89 -10.65 -21.19
C CYS A 556 -41.88 -12.18 -21.26
N VAL A 557 -40.94 -12.80 -20.56
CA VAL A 557 -40.79 -14.25 -20.49
C VAL A 557 -40.96 -14.71 -19.04
N PHE A 558 -41.83 -15.69 -18.83
CA PHE A 558 -42.12 -16.27 -17.53
C PHE A 558 -41.78 -17.75 -17.56
N VAL A 559 -40.94 -18.22 -16.65
CA VAL A 559 -40.43 -19.59 -16.63
C VAL A 559 -40.54 -20.17 -15.23
N ASN A 560 -41.16 -21.34 -15.09
CA ASN A 560 -41.29 -22.06 -13.82
C ASN A 560 -41.89 -21.22 -12.68
N CYS A 561 -42.86 -20.36 -13.00
CA CYS A 561 -43.57 -19.56 -12.00
C CYS A 561 -44.71 -20.38 -11.39
N ARG A 562 -44.94 -20.24 -10.09
CA ARG A 562 -46.07 -20.82 -9.36
C ARG A 562 -46.85 -19.73 -8.64
N GLY A 563 -48.13 -19.95 -8.37
CA GLY A 563 -48.93 -19.05 -7.54
C GLY A 563 -50.37 -19.53 -7.42
N LYS A 564 -51.18 -18.93 -6.54
CA LYS A 564 -52.57 -19.38 -6.33
C LYS A 564 -53.46 -19.24 -7.57
N SER A 565 -53.32 -18.12 -8.26
CA SER A 565 -53.99 -17.79 -9.52
C SER A 565 -53.07 -16.93 -10.36
N GLY A 566 -53.05 -17.10 -11.69
CA GLY A 566 -52.24 -16.27 -12.58
C GLY A 566 -50.74 -16.35 -12.26
N ALA A 567 -50.13 -17.55 -12.29
CA ALA A 567 -48.78 -17.75 -11.77
C ALA A 567 -47.72 -16.84 -12.42
N GLY A 568 -47.91 -16.51 -13.71
CA GLY A 568 -47.12 -15.49 -14.40
C GLY A 568 -47.65 -14.07 -14.10
N VAL A 569 -48.92 -13.81 -14.45
CA VAL A 569 -49.54 -12.50 -14.26
C VAL A 569 -50.92 -12.66 -13.64
N LEU A 570 -51.16 -11.94 -12.55
CA LEU A 570 -52.50 -11.63 -12.07
C LEU A 570 -52.75 -10.12 -12.23
N MET A 571 -53.74 -9.75 -13.03
CA MET A 571 -54.06 -8.35 -13.27
C MET A 571 -55.53 -8.04 -12.93
N TYR A 572 -55.77 -7.00 -12.14
CA TYR A 572 -57.11 -6.55 -11.77
C TYR A 572 -57.34 -5.09 -12.19
N GLY A 573 -58.59 -4.63 -12.13
CA GLY A 573 -58.99 -3.33 -12.68
C GLY A 573 -59.53 -3.43 -14.11
N SER A 574 -59.91 -2.28 -14.69
CA SER A 574 -60.72 -2.20 -15.91
C SER A 574 -59.93 -1.90 -17.20
N LYS A 575 -58.61 -1.70 -17.12
CA LYS A 575 -57.76 -1.34 -18.27
C LYS A 575 -56.46 -2.13 -18.20
N GLY A 576 -55.84 -2.49 -19.32
CA GLY A 576 -54.51 -3.06 -19.32
C GLY A 576 -54.28 -4.06 -20.45
N THR A 577 -53.02 -4.26 -20.79
CA THR A 577 -52.60 -5.09 -21.91
C THR A 577 -51.50 -6.05 -21.48
N ILE A 578 -51.67 -7.34 -21.77
CA ILE A 578 -50.62 -8.35 -21.72
C ILE A 578 -50.34 -8.76 -23.16
N GLU A 579 -49.17 -8.39 -23.70
CA GLU A 579 -48.89 -8.46 -25.14
C GLU A 579 -47.56 -9.17 -25.44
N GLN A 580 -47.58 -10.14 -26.35
CA GLN A 580 -46.38 -10.81 -26.87
C GLN A 580 -45.52 -11.47 -25.76
N CYS A 581 -46.15 -11.89 -24.67
CA CYS A 581 -45.47 -12.58 -23.58
C CYS A 581 -45.40 -14.09 -23.80
N ASN A 582 -44.33 -14.73 -23.31
CA ASN A 582 -44.13 -16.17 -23.36
C ASN A 582 -44.16 -16.76 -21.95
N PHE A 583 -45.03 -17.72 -21.72
CA PHE A 583 -45.20 -18.41 -20.44
C PHE A 583 -44.84 -19.88 -20.59
N ARG A 584 -43.89 -20.34 -19.78
CA ARG A 584 -43.38 -21.71 -19.78
C ARG A 584 -43.47 -22.30 -18.40
N ARG A 585 -44.22 -23.40 -18.25
CA ARG A 585 -44.38 -24.14 -16.98
C ARG A 585 -44.86 -23.24 -15.85
N CYS A 586 -45.80 -22.34 -16.16
CA CYS A 586 -46.48 -21.52 -15.16
C CYS A 586 -47.66 -22.31 -14.58
N ILE A 587 -47.65 -22.54 -13.27
CA ILE A 587 -48.61 -23.44 -12.60
C ILE A 587 -49.35 -22.69 -11.50
N SER A 588 -50.67 -22.64 -11.57
CA SER A 588 -51.52 -22.15 -10.50
C SER A 588 -52.44 -23.19 -9.90
N ASP A 589 -52.86 -22.95 -8.65
CA ASP A 589 -53.66 -23.90 -7.86
C ASP A 589 -55.15 -23.84 -8.21
N PHE A 590 -55.68 -22.64 -8.50
CA PHE A 590 -57.12 -22.42 -8.65
C PHE A 590 -57.54 -22.04 -10.08
N SER A 591 -56.94 -21.00 -10.65
CA SER A 591 -57.39 -20.40 -11.92
C SER A 591 -56.26 -19.75 -12.71
N GLY A 592 -56.41 -19.71 -14.04
CA GLY A 592 -55.53 -18.98 -14.94
C GLY A 592 -54.07 -19.39 -14.81
N GLY A 593 -53.70 -20.60 -15.28
CA GLY A 593 -52.38 -21.19 -15.03
C GLY A 593 -51.20 -20.24 -15.21
N ALA A 594 -51.20 -19.45 -16.29
CA ALA A 594 -50.21 -18.40 -16.51
C ALA A 594 -50.76 -17.00 -16.28
N ILE A 595 -52.01 -16.73 -16.69
CA ILE A 595 -52.64 -15.41 -16.58
C ILE A 595 -54.00 -15.54 -15.90
N ASP A 596 -54.23 -14.71 -14.88
CA ASP A 596 -55.56 -14.44 -14.35
C ASP A 596 -55.86 -12.94 -14.46
N ARG A 597 -57.04 -12.57 -14.96
CA ARG A 597 -57.38 -11.20 -15.33
C ARG A 597 -58.84 -10.83 -15.04
N ALA A 598 -59.07 -9.56 -14.72
CA ALA A 598 -60.42 -9.01 -14.64
C ALA A 598 -61.02 -8.63 -16.01
N LEU A 599 -62.34 -8.50 -16.06
CA LEU A 599 -63.08 -8.07 -17.26
C LEU A 599 -62.63 -6.67 -17.73
N GLY A 600 -62.30 -6.55 -19.03
CA GLY A 600 -61.84 -5.31 -19.67
C GLY A 600 -60.34 -5.27 -20.03
N GLN A 601 -59.55 -6.20 -19.52
CA GLN A 601 -58.11 -6.32 -19.85
C GLN A 601 -57.89 -7.15 -21.11
N GLN A 602 -56.88 -6.79 -21.90
CA GLN A 602 -56.57 -7.43 -23.19
C GLN A 602 -55.36 -8.35 -23.10
N VAL A 603 -55.47 -9.54 -23.70
CA VAL A 603 -54.36 -10.48 -23.87
C VAL A 603 -54.12 -10.66 -25.36
N ILE A 604 -52.93 -10.31 -25.84
CA ILE A 604 -52.62 -10.17 -27.27
C ILE A 604 -51.37 -10.97 -27.62
N LYS A 605 -51.51 -11.97 -28.49
CA LYS A 605 -50.37 -12.72 -29.06
C LYS A 605 -49.43 -13.34 -28.00
N CYS A 606 -49.98 -13.81 -26.88
CA CYS A 606 -49.23 -14.53 -25.86
C CYS A 606 -49.10 -16.02 -26.20
N VAL A 607 -48.01 -16.64 -25.76
CA VAL A 607 -47.71 -18.07 -25.96
C VAL A 607 -47.65 -18.77 -24.62
N TYR A 608 -48.23 -19.97 -24.54
CA TYR A 608 -48.27 -20.81 -23.34
C TYR A 608 -47.73 -22.20 -23.65
N GLU A 609 -46.78 -22.65 -22.84
CA GLU A 609 -46.13 -23.96 -22.94
C GLU A 609 -46.17 -24.62 -21.55
N ASP A 610 -46.76 -25.81 -21.44
CA ASP A 610 -46.85 -26.60 -20.20
C ASP A 610 -47.45 -25.84 -18.98
N CYS A 611 -48.36 -24.89 -19.20
CA CYS A 611 -49.00 -24.13 -18.12
C CYS A 611 -50.24 -24.86 -17.56
N LYS A 612 -50.50 -24.79 -16.25
CA LYS A 612 -51.62 -25.49 -15.60
C LYS A 612 -52.30 -24.64 -14.52
N PRO A 613 -53.63 -24.68 -14.34
CA PRO A 613 -54.61 -25.22 -15.30
C PRO A 613 -54.52 -24.48 -16.64
N ASP A 614 -55.03 -25.08 -17.71
CA ASP A 614 -54.99 -24.47 -19.04
C ASP A 614 -55.57 -23.04 -18.98
N ASN A 615 -54.89 -22.08 -19.60
CA ASN A 615 -55.41 -20.71 -19.64
C ASN A 615 -56.62 -20.68 -20.58
N VAL A 616 -57.78 -20.31 -20.05
CA VAL A 616 -58.96 -20.04 -20.87
C VAL A 616 -58.75 -18.66 -21.50
N SER A 617 -58.62 -18.63 -22.84
CA SER A 617 -58.33 -17.46 -23.67
C SER A 617 -59.32 -16.30 -23.47
#